data_AF-A0AAX2ZGL6-F1
#
_entry.id   AF-A0AAX2ZGL6-F1
#
_cell.length_a   1.000
_cell.length_b   1.000
_cell.length_c   1.000
_cell.angle_alpha   90.00
_cell.angle_beta   90.00
_cell.angle_gamma   90.00
#
_symmetry.space_group_name_H-M   'P 1'
#
loop_
_entity.id
_entity.type
_entity.pdbx_description
1 polymer ?
#
loop_
_entity_poly.entity_id
_entity_poly.type
_entity_poly.pdbx_seq_one_letter_code
_entity_poly.pdbx_strand_id
1 'polypeptide(L)'
;MCKTDVTQKLKSKINQDTLSIQKRGNLSSLDNSLAGWDNWIIYVYSPNGPVKLDELIKRVREALLKNDIEVTHELGQEHYDETLCCYFTTISCRTPSIYDYY
;
A
#
# COMPACT_ATOMS: atom_id res chain seq x y z
N MET A 1 17.13 -23.77 -21.35
CA MET A 1 16.00 -22.91 -21.74
C MET A 1 15.37 -22.35 -20.47
N CYS A 2 15.51 -21.05 -20.23
CA CYS A 2 14.83 -20.39 -19.11
C CYS A 2 13.33 -20.36 -19.42
N LYS A 3 12.51 -20.97 -18.55
CA LYS A 3 11.05 -20.90 -18.64
C LYS A 3 10.66 -19.44 -18.43
N THR A 4 10.28 -18.75 -19.50
CA THR A 4 9.62 -17.44 -19.40
C THR A 4 8.29 -17.65 -18.67
N ASP A 5 8.20 -17.10 -17.47
CA ASP A 5 6.99 -17.04 -16.66
C ASP A 5 5.82 -16.54 -17.51
N VAL A 6 4.79 -17.38 -17.61
CA VAL A 6 3.59 -17.17 -18.43
C VAL A 6 2.80 -15.93 -17.98
N THR A 7 3.07 -15.41 -16.78
CA THR A 7 2.46 -14.21 -16.21
C THR A 7 2.78 -12.93 -16.97
N GLN A 8 3.89 -12.85 -17.72
CA GLN A 8 4.23 -11.67 -18.54
C GLN A 8 3.33 -11.47 -19.77
N LYS A 9 2.49 -12.45 -20.15
CA LYS A 9 1.62 -12.34 -21.34
C LYS A 9 0.25 -11.71 -21.06
N LEU A 10 -0.15 -11.59 -19.80
CA LEU A 10 -1.45 -11.02 -19.45
C LEU A 10 -1.29 -9.51 -19.27
N LYS A 11 -2.01 -8.74 -20.10
CA LYS A 11 -2.01 -7.28 -19.98
C LYS A 11 -2.71 -6.90 -18.68
N SER A 12 -1.99 -6.21 -17.80
CA SER A 12 -2.56 -5.69 -16.56
C SER A 12 -3.80 -4.84 -16.84
N LYS A 13 -4.82 -4.96 -15.99
CA LYS A 13 -5.99 -4.07 -16.03
C LYS A 13 -5.64 -2.64 -15.60
N ILE A 14 -4.53 -2.49 -14.87
CA ILE A 14 -3.98 -1.21 -14.45
C ILE A 14 -2.81 -0.87 -15.39
N ASN A 15 -2.90 0.24 -16.12
CA ASN A 15 -1.90 0.58 -17.14
C ASN A 15 -0.74 1.44 -16.61
N GLN A 16 -0.82 1.89 -15.35
CA GLN A 16 0.16 2.80 -14.75
C GLN A 16 0.34 2.52 -13.27
N ASP A 17 1.48 2.92 -12.72
CA ASP A 17 1.76 2.83 -11.29
C ASP A 17 0.65 3.56 -10.52
N THR A 18 -0.01 2.87 -9.59
CA THR A 18 -1.23 3.36 -8.93
C THR A 18 -1.15 3.18 -7.43
N LEU A 19 -1.58 4.21 -6.69
CA LEU A 19 -1.68 4.21 -5.24
C LEU A 19 -3.16 4.35 -4.86
N SER A 20 -3.64 3.48 -3.99
CA SER A 20 -4.99 3.59 -3.41
C SER A 20 -4.88 3.69 -1.90
N ILE A 21 -5.53 4.69 -1.31
CA ILE A 21 -5.48 4.95 0.13
C ILE A 21 -6.84 4.60 0.71
N GLN A 22 -6.84 3.77 1.73
CA GLN A 22 -8.04 3.38 2.45
C GLN A 22 -7.87 3.68 3.94
N LYS A 23 -8.82 4.44 4.50
CA LYS A 23 -8.95 4.58 5.96
C LYS A 23 -9.45 3.25 6.51
N ARG A 24 -8.71 2.64 7.45
CA ARG A 24 -9.23 1.47 8.16
C ARG A 24 -10.30 1.97 9.12
N GLY A 25 -11.56 1.56 8.87
CA GLY A 25 -12.64 1.79 9.82
C GLY A 25 -12.31 1.13 11.16
N ASN A 26 -12.61 1.82 12.26
CA ASN A 26 -12.36 1.32 13.60
C ASN A 26 -13.21 0.05 13.82
N LEU A 27 -12.56 -1.11 13.89
CA LEU A 27 -13.17 -2.31 14.43
C LEU A 27 -13.35 -2.05 15.93
N SER A 28 -14.60 -1.91 16.37
CA SER A 28 -15.01 -1.61 17.75
C SER A 28 -14.50 -2.59 18.81
N SER A 29 -13.91 -3.72 18.41
CA SER A 29 -13.33 -4.75 19.29
C SER A 29 -11.80 -4.70 19.42
N LEU A 30 -11.10 -3.90 18.60
CA LEU A 30 -9.64 -3.73 18.61
C LEU A 30 -9.29 -2.24 18.71
N ASP A 31 -10.05 -1.55 19.55
CA ASP A 31 -10.17 -0.11 19.55
C ASP A 31 -8.94 0.56 20.18
N ASN A 32 -7.92 0.80 19.36
CA ASN A 32 -6.83 1.74 19.67
C ASN A 32 -7.17 3.18 19.22
N SER A 33 -8.38 3.43 18.69
CA SER A 33 -8.78 4.79 18.31
C SER A 33 -8.99 5.71 19.51
N LEU A 34 -9.13 5.14 20.72
CA LEU A 34 -9.02 5.84 22.01
C LEU A 34 -7.68 6.57 22.22
N ALA A 35 -6.63 6.24 21.44
CA ALA A 35 -5.32 6.89 21.53
C ALA A 35 -5.17 8.14 20.64
N GLY A 36 -6.20 8.52 19.88
CA GLY A 36 -6.15 9.70 19.02
C GLY A 36 -5.30 9.52 17.75
N TRP A 37 -5.36 8.32 17.14
CA TRP A 37 -4.66 8.00 15.89
C TRP A 37 -5.62 7.39 14.86
N ASP A 38 -5.59 7.92 13.64
CA ASP A 38 -6.26 7.35 12.47
C ASP A 38 -5.31 6.37 11.77
N ASN A 39 -5.82 5.18 11.45
CA ASN A 39 -5.06 4.14 10.75
C ASN A 39 -5.42 4.12 9.26
N TRP A 40 -4.38 4.08 8.42
CA TRP A 40 -4.47 4.10 6.97
C TRP A 40 -3.74 2.91 6.37
N ILE A 41 -4.28 2.39 5.28
CA ILE A 41 -3.62 1.40 4.43
C ILE A 41 -3.46 2.00 3.05
N ILE A 42 -2.23 2.02 2.56
CA ILE A 42 -1.87 2.43 1.21
C ILE A 42 -1.58 1.17 0.42
N TYR A 43 -2.40 0.90 -0.59
CA TYR A 43 -2.17 -0.14 -1.57
C TYR A 43 -1.33 0.44 -2.71
N VAL A 44 -0.18 -0.18 -2.96
CA VAL A 44 0.74 0.21 -4.04
C VAL A 44 0.64 -0.84 -5.13
N TYR A 45 0.30 -0.43 -6.35
CA TYR A 45 0.16 -1.30 -7.51
C TYR A 45 1.19 -0.93 -8.59
N SER A 46 1.85 -1.95 -9.14
CA SER A 46 2.80 -1.83 -10.26
C SER A 46 2.49 -2.90 -11.32
N PRO A 47 2.15 -2.52 -12.56
CA PRO A 47 2.02 -3.46 -13.66
C PRO A 47 3.38 -3.88 -14.25
N ASN A 48 4.44 -3.16 -13.93
CA ASN A 48 5.75 -3.26 -14.58
C ASN A 48 6.73 -4.22 -13.87
N GLY A 49 6.22 -5.04 -12.95
CA GLY A 49 7.02 -6.02 -12.20
C GLY A 49 7.44 -5.57 -10.79
N PRO A 50 8.07 -6.49 -10.04
CA PRO A 50 8.41 -6.32 -8.62
C PRO A 50 9.46 -5.23 -8.39
N VAL A 51 10.51 -5.14 -9.21
CA VAL A 51 11.57 -4.12 -9.07
C VAL A 51 11.01 -2.69 -9.06
N LYS A 52 10.03 -2.42 -9.93
CA LYS A 52 9.38 -1.11 -10.00
C LYS A 52 8.42 -0.87 -8.83
N LEU A 53 7.83 -1.94 -8.29
CA LEU A 53 7.06 -1.87 -7.05
C LEU A 53 7.96 -1.45 -5.89
N ASP A 54 9.13 -2.07 -5.74
CA ASP A 54 10.13 -1.71 -4.72
C ASP A 54 10.58 -0.24 -4.79
N GLU A 55 10.79 0.29 -5.99
CA GLU A 55 11.10 1.71 -6.18
C GLU A 55 9.94 2.62 -5.73
N LEU A 56 8.70 2.25 -6.05
CA LEU A 56 7.50 2.99 -5.62
C LEU A 56 7.35 2.96 -4.10
N ILE A 57 7.58 1.81 -3.46
CA ILE A 57 7.54 1.67 -2.01
C ILE A 57 8.51 2.63 -1.35
N LYS A 58 9.76 2.69 -1.83
CA LYS A 58 10.78 3.62 -1.28
C LYS A 58 10.35 5.07 -1.39
N ARG A 59 9.83 5.49 -2.56
CA ARG A 59 9.33 6.85 -2.77
C ARG A 59 8.15 7.19 -1.88
N VAL A 60 7.21 6.26 -1.71
CA VAL A 60 6.07 6.44 -0.80
C VAL A 60 6.57 6.57 0.64
N ARG A 61 7.51 5.74 1.08
CA ARG A 61 8.11 5.84 2.42
C ARG A 61 8.79 7.18 2.64
N GLU A 62 9.62 7.64 1.70
CA GLU A 62 10.27 8.95 1.79
C GLU A 62 9.24 10.08 1.88
N ALA A 63 8.15 9.99 1.11
CA ALA A 63 7.06 10.96 1.18
C ALA A 63 6.33 10.93 2.53
N LEU A 64 6.05 9.75 3.10
CA LEU A 64 5.41 9.62 4.41
C LEU A 64 6.30 10.18 5.52
N LEU A 65 7.59 9.81 5.53
CA LEU A 65 8.58 10.32 6.48
C LEU A 65 8.74 11.84 6.41
N LYS A 66 8.73 12.41 5.21
CA LYS A 66 8.84 13.86 5.01
C LYS A 66 7.64 14.64 5.56
N ASN A 67 6.48 13.99 5.70
CA ASN A 67 5.26 14.59 6.24
C ASN A 67 5.00 14.18 7.69
N ASP A 68 6.01 13.66 8.41
CA ASP A 68 5.89 13.20 9.81
C ASP A 68 4.79 12.14 10.01
N ILE A 69 4.50 11.35 8.96
CA ILE A 69 3.53 10.25 9.03
C ILE A 69 4.26 8.98 9.45
N GLU A 70 3.76 8.33 10.50
CA GLU A 70 4.38 7.14 11.04
C GLU A 70 3.94 5.88 10.29
N VAL A 71 4.90 5.12 9.78
CA VAL A 71 4.67 3.82 9.14
C VAL A 71 4.67 2.73 10.22
N THR A 72 3.53 2.06 10.39
CA THR A 72 3.32 1.10 11.50
C THR A 72 3.57 -0.34 11.08
N HIS A 73 3.24 -0.68 9.84
CA HIS A 73 3.42 -2.03 9.33
C HIS A 73 3.65 -1.99 7.82
N GLU A 74 4.69 -2.69 7.39
CA GLU A 74 4.95 -2.91 5.97
C GLU A 74 4.87 -4.40 5.72
N LEU A 75 3.95 -4.79 4.84
CA LEU A 75 4.00 -6.13 4.28
C LEU A 75 5.15 -6.15 3.28
N GLY A 76 6.32 -6.55 3.75
CA GLY A 76 7.54 -6.68 2.94
C GLY A 76 7.48 -7.80 1.89
N GLN A 77 6.34 -8.48 1.75
CA GLN A 77 6.11 -9.47 0.70
C GLN A 77 5.30 -8.85 -0.44
N GLU A 78 5.86 -8.96 -1.63
CA GLU A 78 5.20 -8.60 -2.88
C GLU A 78 4.14 -9.66 -3.20
N HIS A 79 2.92 -9.22 -3.49
CA HIS A 79 1.85 -10.11 -3.90
C HIS A 79 1.52 -9.86 -5.38
N TYR A 80 1.23 -10.92 -6.12
CA TYR A 80 0.70 -10.81 -7.47
C TYR A 80 -0.82 -10.97 -7.43
N ASP A 81 -1.55 -9.96 -7.90
CA ASP A 81 -2.99 -10.05 -8.07
C ASP A 81 -3.29 -10.66 -9.45
N GLU A 82 -3.82 -11.88 -9.47
CA GLU A 82 -4.18 -12.59 -10.70
C GLU A 82 -5.37 -11.93 -11.43
N THR A 83 -6.26 -11.27 -10.70
CA THR A 83 -7.48 -10.64 -11.25
C THR A 83 -7.15 -9.33 -11.97
N LEU A 84 -6.23 -8.55 -11.41
CA LEU A 84 -5.73 -7.30 -11.98
C LEU A 84 -4.50 -7.50 -12.86
N CYS A 85 -3.87 -8.68 -12.78
CA CYS A 85 -2.61 -9.01 -13.45
C CYS A 85 -1.51 -7.97 -13.16
N CYS A 86 -1.31 -7.63 -11.88
CA CYS A 86 -0.28 -6.69 -11.44
C CYS A 86 0.32 -7.09 -10.09
N TYR A 87 1.52 -6.60 -9.81
CA TYR A 87 2.14 -6.72 -8.49
C TYR A 87 1.61 -5.64 -7.57
N PHE A 88 1.41 -5.98 -6.30
CA PHE A 88 1.00 -5.04 -5.29
C PHE A 88 1.64 -5.32 -3.94
N THR A 89 1.69 -4.27 -3.12
CA THR A 89 2.00 -4.37 -1.69
C THR A 89 1.12 -3.41 -0.90
N THR A 90 1.19 -3.50 0.42
CA THR A 90 0.47 -2.60 1.32
C THR A 90 1.40 -1.99 2.35
N ILE A 91 1.23 -0.69 2.55
CA ILE A 91 1.91 0.10 3.57
C ILE A 91 0.85 0.58 4.55
N SER A 92 0.95 0.16 5.80
CA SER A 92 0.09 0.66 6.87
C SER A 92 0.77 1.83 7.57
N CYS A 93 0.04 2.92 7.75
CA CYS A 93 0.53 4.10 8.43
C CYS A 93 -0.52 4.66 9.39
N ARG A 94 -0.08 5.48 10.33
CA ARG A 94 -0.96 6.19 11.27
C ARG A 94 -0.72 7.69 11.22
N THR A 95 -1.79 8.44 11.34
CA THR A 95 -1.76 9.90 11.51
C THR A 95 -2.45 10.26 12.81
N PRO A 96 -2.06 11.35 13.49
CA PRO A 96 -2.83 11.86 14.62
C PRO A 96 -4.26 12.12 14.15
N SER A 97 -5.26 11.64 14.88
CA SER A 97 -6.65 11.96 14.58
C SER A 97 -6.87 13.41 14.96
N ILE A 98 -7.24 14.24 13.98
CA ILE A 98 -7.71 15.59 14.27
C ILE A 98 -9.12 15.43 14.87
N TYR A 99 -9.24 15.58 16.19
CA TYR A 99 -10.54 15.76 16.83
C TYR A 99 -11.03 17.17 16.48
N ASP A 100 -11.69 17.31 15.33
CA ASP A 100 -12.51 18.48 15.09
C ASP A 100 -13.72 18.38 16.04
N TYR A 101 -13.60 19.03 17.20
CA TYR A 101 -14.75 19.30 18.07
C TYR A 101 -15.68 20.25 17.32
N TYR A 102 -16.69 19.69 16.64
CA TYR A 102 -17.88 20.43 16.18
C TYR A 102 -18.93 20.47 17.28
#